data_AF-A0A3N5MNF4-F1
#
_entry.id   AF-A0A3N5MNF4-F1
#
_cell.length_a   1.000
_cell.length_b   1.000
_cell.length_c   1.000
_cell.angle_alpha   90.00
_cell.angle_beta   90.00
_cell.angle_gamma   90.00
#
_symmetry.space_group_name_H-M   'P 1'
#
loop_
_entity.id
_entity.type
_entity.pdbx_description
1 polymer ?
#
loop_
_entity_poly.entity_id
_entity_poly.type
_entity_poly.pdbx_seq_one_letter_code
_entity_poly.pdbx_strand_id
1 'polypeptide(L)'
;MKKMVWFAVFAVIGIVLLAIPVSANPCPPPVISEGSGILTGTGGADLDTGTLNLPFSQWSETDIWWEQPGGPARRMVPQNGATIVNLGVVNFDEITVNHLEQLPYSATPIPGNDDTTNQLINDDVFAVHTKSGNWAKVKVLNYGYSITLQWVTFNKDYCSFPEFPLPILPATMIIGFIGAVLFIQRTREH
;
A
#
# COMPACT_ATOMS: atom_id res chain seq x y z
N MET A 1 45.62 44.90 -16.76
CA MET A 1 44.91 44.41 -15.55
C MET A 1 43.38 44.42 -15.74
N LYS A 2 42.83 43.67 -16.72
CA LYS A 2 41.37 43.65 -16.98
C LYS A 2 40.80 42.30 -17.48
N LYS A 3 41.58 41.22 -17.43
CA LYS A 3 41.18 39.89 -17.95
C LYS A 3 41.03 38.79 -16.88
N MET A 4 41.19 39.12 -15.59
CA MET A 4 41.26 38.13 -14.50
C MET A 4 39.95 37.90 -13.74
N VAL A 5 38.86 38.62 -14.05
CA VAL A 5 37.62 38.51 -13.26
C VAL A 5 36.62 37.48 -13.85
N TRP A 6 36.80 37.07 -15.11
CA TRP A 6 35.87 36.14 -15.77
C TRP A 6 36.16 34.65 -15.53
N PHE A 7 37.31 34.30 -14.94
CA PHE A 7 37.67 32.91 -14.67
C PHE A 7 37.07 32.35 -13.36
N ALA A 8 36.64 33.22 -12.44
CA ALA A 8 36.04 32.79 -11.17
C ALA A 8 34.56 32.39 -11.29
N VAL A 9 33.89 32.71 -12.41
CA VAL A 9 32.46 32.46 -12.58
C VAL A 9 32.17 31.04 -13.09
N PHE A 10 33.12 30.37 -13.76
CA PHE A 10 32.89 29.06 -14.35
C PHE A 10 33.30 27.87 -13.47
N ALA A 11 34.02 28.09 -12.37
CA ALA A 11 34.47 27.02 -11.47
C ALA A 11 33.40 26.58 -10.45
N VAL A 12 32.30 27.33 -10.31
CA VAL A 12 31.22 27.03 -9.33
C VAL A 12 30.02 26.32 -9.98
N ILE A 13 29.98 26.20 -11.31
CA ILE A 13 28.81 25.68 -12.04
C ILE A 13 28.88 24.14 -12.25
N GLY A 14 29.98 23.49 -11.83
CA GLY A 14 30.29 22.12 -12.29
C GLY A 14 29.86 20.94 -11.41
N ILE A 15 29.43 21.12 -10.15
CA ILE A 15 29.08 19.97 -9.27
C ILE A 15 27.90 20.35 -8.36
N VAL A 16 26.73 20.49 -8.96
CA VAL A 16 25.46 20.16 -8.28
C VAL A 16 24.77 19.14 -9.15
N LEU A 17 25.39 17.95 -9.26
CA LEU A 17 24.64 16.76 -9.62
C LEU A 17 23.80 16.45 -8.39
N LEU A 18 22.64 17.12 -8.29
CA LEU A 18 21.56 16.71 -7.42
C LEU A 18 21.36 15.23 -7.70
N ALA A 19 21.72 14.37 -6.74
CA ALA A 19 21.11 13.07 -6.62
C ALA A 19 19.64 13.35 -6.37
N ILE A 20 18.89 13.59 -7.45
CA ILE A 20 17.45 13.53 -7.41
C ILE A 20 17.21 12.08 -7.02
N PRO A 21 16.68 11.76 -5.82
CA PRO A 21 16.15 10.43 -5.62
C PRO A 21 15.12 10.29 -6.73
N VAL A 22 15.39 9.40 -7.69
CA VAL A 22 14.33 8.92 -8.56
C VAL A 22 13.38 8.25 -7.59
N SER A 23 12.39 8.99 -7.12
CA SER A 23 11.22 8.41 -6.50
C SER A 23 10.64 7.55 -7.60
N ALA A 24 11.02 6.27 -7.60
CA ALA A 24 10.32 5.27 -8.35
C ALA A 24 8.91 5.35 -7.77
N ASN A 25 8.00 6.03 -8.47
CA ASN A 25 6.60 5.89 -8.16
C ASN A 25 6.35 4.39 -8.32
N PRO A 26 6.11 3.64 -7.22
CA PRO A 26 5.79 2.23 -7.39
C PRO A 26 4.59 2.18 -8.33
N CYS A 27 4.64 1.29 -9.32
CA CYS A 27 3.44 0.99 -10.09
C CYS A 27 2.31 0.76 -9.10
N PRO A 28 1.13 1.41 -9.26
CA PRO A 28 0.06 1.20 -8.31
C PRO A 28 -0.21 -0.31 -8.20
N PRO A 29 -0.35 -0.84 -6.98
CA PRO A 29 -0.66 -2.24 -6.76
C PRO A 29 -1.85 -2.65 -7.63
N PRO A 30 -1.78 -3.79 -8.35
CA PRO A 30 -2.91 -4.25 -9.12
C PRO A 30 -4.03 -4.61 -8.15
N VAL A 31 -5.20 -4.02 -8.40
CA VAL A 31 -6.45 -4.44 -7.78
C VAL A 31 -6.79 -5.82 -8.33
N ILE A 32 -6.97 -6.80 -7.46
CA ILE A 32 -7.31 -8.18 -7.84
C ILE A 32 -8.80 -8.49 -7.65
N SER A 33 -9.47 -7.72 -6.80
CA SER A 33 -10.90 -7.83 -6.54
C SER A 33 -11.41 -6.50 -5.98
N GLU A 34 -12.55 -6.06 -6.47
CA GLU A 34 -13.26 -4.90 -5.96
C GLU A 34 -14.76 -5.10 -6.16
N GLY A 35 -15.56 -4.52 -5.29
CA GLY A 35 -17.00 -4.65 -5.39
C GLY A 35 -17.75 -4.07 -4.22
N SER A 36 -19.06 -4.27 -4.27
CA SER A 36 -19.95 -4.03 -3.14
C SER A 36 -21.04 -5.09 -3.10
N GLY A 37 -21.57 -5.37 -1.92
CA GLY A 37 -22.60 -6.38 -1.76
C GLY A 37 -23.02 -6.62 -0.33
N ILE A 38 -24.03 -7.46 -0.17
CA ILE A 38 -24.62 -7.80 1.12
C ILE A 38 -23.98 -9.08 1.63
N LEU A 39 -23.37 -9.00 2.80
CA LEU A 39 -22.96 -10.15 3.59
C LEU A 39 -24.06 -10.46 4.61
N THR A 40 -24.78 -11.54 4.40
CA THR A 40 -25.91 -11.96 5.24
C THR A 40 -25.43 -12.33 6.64
N GLY A 41 -26.33 -12.28 7.62
CA GLY A 41 -26.06 -12.77 8.97
C GLY A 41 -25.51 -14.21 8.93
N THR A 42 -24.38 -14.43 9.60
CA THR A 42 -23.65 -15.71 9.60
C THR A 42 -23.07 -16.08 8.22
N GLY A 43 -22.80 -15.09 7.35
CA GLY A 43 -22.20 -15.28 6.02
C GLY A 43 -20.69 -15.02 5.99
N GLY A 44 -19.95 -15.85 5.26
CA GLY A 44 -18.52 -15.68 4.98
C GLY A 44 -18.25 -14.98 3.65
N ALA A 45 -17.15 -14.24 3.55
CA ALA A 45 -16.68 -13.61 2.32
C ALA A 45 -15.23 -13.97 2.02
N ASP A 46 -14.93 -14.21 0.74
CA ASP A 46 -13.59 -14.24 0.15
C ASP A 46 -13.38 -12.91 -0.58
N LEU A 47 -12.48 -12.09 -0.05
CA LEU A 47 -12.20 -10.75 -0.58
C LEU A 47 -11.22 -10.80 -1.76
N ASP A 48 -10.46 -11.88 -1.91
CA ASP A 48 -9.56 -12.10 -3.05
C ASP A 48 -10.33 -12.41 -4.33
N THR A 49 -11.46 -13.12 -4.22
CA THR A 49 -12.35 -13.42 -5.37
C THR A 49 -13.60 -12.53 -5.44
N GLY A 50 -13.90 -11.80 -4.36
CA GLY A 50 -15.11 -10.97 -4.26
C GLY A 50 -16.39 -11.78 -4.01
N THR A 51 -16.25 -13.04 -3.57
CA THR A 51 -17.39 -13.93 -3.33
C THR A 51 -17.96 -13.70 -1.93
N LEU A 52 -19.23 -13.32 -1.84
CA LEU A 52 -19.95 -13.15 -0.58
C LEU A 52 -20.88 -14.33 -0.31
N ASN A 53 -21.20 -14.55 0.97
CA ASN A 53 -22.14 -15.57 1.43
C ASN A 53 -21.73 -16.99 1.02
N LEU A 54 -20.43 -17.29 1.17
CA LEU A 54 -19.89 -18.61 0.85
C LEU A 54 -20.64 -19.72 1.61
N PRO A 55 -20.99 -20.82 0.94
CA PRO A 55 -21.57 -21.97 1.61
C PRO A 55 -20.53 -22.60 2.54
N PHE A 56 -21.00 -23.32 3.56
CA PHE A 56 -20.13 -24.00 4.52
C PHE A 56 -19.10 -24.95 3.85
N SER A 57 -19.43 -25.52 2.69
CA SER A 57 -18.51 -26.36 1.91
C SER A 57 -17.27 -25.63 1.39
N GLN A 58 -17.28 -24.30 1.39
CA GLN A 58 -16.18 -23.42 0.96
C GLN A 58 -15.64 -22.59 2.13
N TRP A 59 -15.81 -23.07 3.36
CA TRP A 59 -15.37 -22.35 4.56
C TRP A 59 -13.88 -22.01 4.53
N SER A 60 -13.02 -22.87 3.97
CA SER A 60 -11.58 -22.63 3.79
C SER A 60 -11.27 -21.42 2.90
N GLU A 61 -12.26 -20.95 2.12
CA GLU A 61 -12.12 -19.78 1.25
C GLU A 61 -12.44 -18.47 1.95
N THR A 62 -12.98 -18.51 3.16
CA THR A 62 -13.45 -17.31 3.86
C THR A 62 -12.28 -16.51 4.44
N ASP A 63 -12.22 -15.20 4.17
CA ASP A 63 -11.33 -14.24 4.84
C ASP A 63 -12.01 -13.62 6.07
N ILE A 64 -13.29 -13.24 5.93
CA ILE A 64 -14.07 -12.61 7.00
C ILE A 64 -15.44 -13.27 7.14
N TRP A 65 -15.92 -13.34 8.37
CA TRP A 65 -17.24 -13.89 8.72
C TRP A 65 -18.04 -12.89 9.52
N TRP A 66 -19.22 -12.54 9.02
CA TRP A 66 -20.18 -11.73 9.77
C TRP A 66 -20.94 -12.62 10.75
N GLU A 67 -20.38 -12.80 11.95
CA GLU A 67 -20.88 -13.75 12.93
C GLU A 67 -21.99 -13.16 13.80
N GLN A 68 -23.03 -13.96 14.04
CA GLN A 68 -24.12 -13.65 14.96
C GLN A 68 -24.36 -14.83 15.91
N PRO A 69 -23.64 -14.89 17.03
CA PRO A 69 -23.76 -16.01 17.98
C PRO A 69 -25.10 -16.01 18.74
N GLY A 70 -25.90 -14.93 18.65
CA GLY A 70 -27.23 -14.81 19.24
C GLY A 70 -27.43 -13.49 20.00
N GLY A 71 -28.68 -13.08 20.20
CA GLY A 71 -29.02 -11.81 20.87
C GLY A 71 -28.52 -10.58 20.09
N PRO A 72 -28.10 -9.49 20.78
CA PRO A 72 -27.54 -8.30 20.12
C PRO A 72 -26.08 -8.49 19.69
N ALA A 73 -25.45 -9.62 20.00
CA ALA A 73 -24.04 -9.85 19.72
C ALA A 73 -23.83 -10.08 18.22
N ARG A 74 -22.96 -9.25 17.61
CA ARG A 74 -22.48 -9.43 16.24
C ARG A 74 -21.02 -9.02 16.18
N ARG A 75 -20.25 -9.60 15.26
CA ARG A 75 -18.83 -9.26 15.08
C ARG A 75 -18.32 -9.65 13.71
N MET A 76 -17.37 -8.88 13.21
CA MET A 76 -16.59 -9.27 12.03
C MET A 76 -15.41 -10.10 12.48
N VAL A 77 -15.36 -11.37 12.09
CA VAL A 77 -14.35 -12.33 12.54
C VAL A 77 -13.41 -12.66 11.37
N PRO A 78 -12.09 -12.48 11.51
CA PRO A 78 -11.16 -13.00 10.52
C PRO A 78 -11.14 -14.53 10.53
N GLN A 79 -11.01 -15.15 9.36
CA GLN A 79 -11.02 -16.60 9.19
C GLN A 79 -9.77 -17.11 8.48
N ASN A 80 -9.46 -18.39 8.68
CA ASN A 80 -8.45 -19.13 7.93
C ASN A 80 -7.05 -18.49 7.86
N GLY A 81 -6.65 -17.75 8.90
CA GLY A 81 -5.35 -17.08 8.97
C GLY A 81 -5.36 -15.63 8.47
N ALA A 82 -6.48 -15.13 7.97
CA ALA A 82 -6.69 -13.71 7.77
C ALA A 82 -6.58 -12.95 9.11
N THR A 83 -6.32 -11.66 9.03
CA THR A 83 -6.27 -10.76 10.19
C THR A 83 -6.90 -9.42 9.84
N ILE A 84 -7.46 -8.72 10.83
CA ILE A 84 -8.21 -7.48 10.64
C ILE A 84 -7.79 -6.39 11.62
N VAL A 85 -8.13 -5.15 11.26
CA VAL A 85 -7.97 -3.95 12.08
C VAL A 85 -9.04 -2.93 11.72
N ASN A 86 -9.70 -2.36 12.73
CA ASN A 86 -10.68 -1.30 12.54
C ASN A 86 -9.96 0.06 12.42
N LEU A 87 -10.34 0.86 11.42
CA LEU A 87 -9.77 2.19 11.18
C LEU A 87 -10.72 3.32 11.61
N GLY A 88 -11.97 3.00 11.92
CA GLY A 88 -13.00 3.99 12.20
C GLY A 88 -13.59 4.61 10.93
N VAL A 89 -14.28 5.74 11.11
CA VAL A 89 -14.78 6.56 10.02
C VAL A 89 -13.62 7.39 9.44
N VAL A 90 -13.05 6.90 8.34
CA VAL A 90 -11.95 7.54 7.59
C VAL A 90 -12.29 7.63 6.10
N ASN A 91 -11.56 8.46 5.34
CA ASN A 91 -11.78 8.55 3.90
C ASN A 91 -11.29 7.28 3.19
N PHE A 92 -12.23 6.45 2.73
CA PHE A 92 -11.94 5.19 2.05
C PHE A 92 -11.02 5.35 0.84
N ASP A 93 -11.17 6.44 0.07
CA ASP A 93 -10.42 6.65 -1.17
C ASP A 93 -8.96 7.06 -0.92
N GLU A 94 -8.67 7.63 0.25
CA GLU A 94 -7.31 8.04 0.65
C GLU A 94 -6.45 6.89 1.20
N ILE A 95 -7.07 5.74 1.51
CA ILE A 95 -6.35 4.56 1.99
C ILE A 95 -5.57 3.92 0.84
N THR A 96 -4.25 4.04 0.92
CA THR A 96 -3.27 3.43 0.01
C THR A 96 -2.77 2.09 0.54
N VAL A 97 -2.18 1.27 -0.32
CA VAL A 97 -1.63 -0.03 0.11
C VAL A 97 -0.41 0.13 1.02
N ASN A 98 0.45 1.12 0.78
CA ASN A 98 1.54 1.46 1.70
C ASN A 98 1.02 1.76 3.12
N HIS A 99 -0.16 2.39 3.24
CA HIS A 99 -0.81 2.57 4.52
C HIS A 99 -1.30 1.23 5.08
N LEU A 100 -1.98 0.42 4.26
CA LEU A 100 -2.50 -0.89 4.64
C LEU A 100 -1.40 -1.83 5.18
N GLU A 101 -0.21 -1.85 4.57
CA GLU A 101 0.91 -2.71 4.96
C GLU A 101 1.45 -2.43 6.37
N GLN A 102 1.29 -1.20 6.85
CA GLN A 102 1.85 -0.73 8.12
C GLN A 102 0.88 -0.90 9.29
N LEU A 103 -0.35 -1.36 9.03
CA LEU A 103 -1.37 -1.44 10.06
C LEU A 103 -1.14 -2.62 11.03
N PRO A 104 -1.54 -2.48 12.30
CA PRO A 104 -1.37 -3.52 13.31
C PRO A 104 -2.51 -4.57 13.24
N TYR A 105 -2.50 -5.41 12.20
CA TYR A 105 -3.53 -6.46 12.05
C TYR A 105 -3.50 -7.48 13.19
N SER A 106 -4.67 -8.01 13.53
CA SER A 106 -4.81 -9.07 14.53
C SER A 106 -5.89 -10.09 14.17
N ALA A 107 -5.91 -11.22 14.87
CA ALA A 107 -7.01 -12.19 14.78
C ALA A 107 -8.22 -11.80 15.65
N THR A 108 -8.18 -10.65 16.33
CA THR A 108 -9.26 -10.20 17.23
C THR A 108 -10.46 -9.72 16.41
N PRO A 109 -11.67 -10.26 16.65
CA PRO A 109 -12.87 -9.79 15.96
C PRO A 109 -13.17 -8.32 16.23
N ILE A 110 -13.70 -7.61 15.23
CA ILE A 110 -14.22 -6.25 15.43
C ILE A 110 -15.64 -6.35 15.99
N PRO A 111 -15.93 -5.75 17.16
CA PRO A 111 -17.27 -5.69 17.72
C PRO A 111 -18.26 -5.02 16.76
N GLY A 112 -19.35 -5.71 16.47
CA GLY A 112 -20.43 -5.27 15.61
C GLY A 112 -21.79 -5.23 16.33
N ASN A 113 -21.80 -5.19 17.67
CA ASN A 113 -23.00 -5.40 18.50
C ASN A 113 -24.13 -4.40 18.18
N ASP A 114 -25.37 -4.80 18.41
CA ASP A 114 -26.55 -3.92 18.26
C ASP A 114 -26.77 -3.05 19.50
N ASP A 115 -25.70 -2.39 19.96
CA ASP A 115 -25.68 -1.52 21.13
C ASP A 115 -24.55 -0.47 21.02
N THR A 116 -24.29 0.27 22.11
CA THR A 116 -23.29 1.34 22.14
C THR A 116 -21.83 0.87 22.03
N THR A 117 -21.58 -0.45 22.06
CA THR A 117 -20.24 -1.03 21.89
C THR A 117 -19.89 -1.36 20.44
N ASN A 118 -20.83 -1.11 19.50
CA ASN A 118 -20.62 -1.30 18.08
C ASN A 118 -19.44 -0.47 17.56
N GLN A 119 -18.53 -1.11 16.82
CA GLN A 119 -17.45 -0.46 16.10
C GLN A 119 -17.64 -0.51 14.57
N LEU A 120 -18.61 -1.29 14.08
CA LEU A 120 -18.93 -1.41 12.65
C LEU A 120 -20.21 -0.61 12.35
N ILE A 121 -20.07 0.70 12.26
CA ILE A 121 -21.18 1.61 11.93
C ILE A 121 -21.15 1.99 10.44
N ASN A 122 -22.19 2.67 9.95
CA ASN A 122 -22.17 3.20 8.59
C ASN A 122 -20.97 4.14 8.39
N ASP A 123 -20.35 4.03 7.22
CA ASP A 123 -19.12 4.71 6.82
C ASP A 123 -17.85 4.31 7.57
N ASP A 124 -17.93 3.34 8.49
CA ASP A 124 -16.76 2.75 9.11
C ASP A 124 -15.92 1.99 8.09
N VAL A 125 -14.60 2.06 8.24
CA VAL A 125 -13.64 1.36 7.41
C VAL A 125 -12.78 0.45 8.28
N PHE A 126 -12.59 -0.78 7.81
CA PHE A 126 -11.62 -1.71 8.38
C PHE A 126 -10.74 -2.28 7.29
N ALA A 127 -9.54 -2.70 7.67
CA ALA A 127 -8.61 -3.37 6.78
C ALA A 127 -8.55 -4.86 7.10
N VAL A 128 -8.31 -5.66 6.07
CA VAL A 128 -8.16 -7.12 6.14
C VAL A 128 -6.84 -7.49 5.45
N HIS A 129 -5.98 -8.22 6.13
CA HIS A 129 -4.92 -8.98 5.50
C HIS A 129 -5.47 -10.39 5.24
N THR A 130 -5.69 -10.72 3.97
CA THR A 130 -6.44 -11.91 3.55
C THR A 130 -5.65 -13.19 3.83
N LYS A 131 -6.32 -14.34 3.79
CA LYS A 131 -5.67 -15.65 3.98
C LYS A 131 -4.60 -15.93 2.92
N SER A 132 -4.73 -15.32 1.73
CA SER A 132 -3.78 -15.43 0.62
C SER A 132 -2.60 -14.43 0.73
N GLY A 133 -2.60 -13.59 1.76
CA GLY A 133 -1.56 -12.59 2.02
C GLY A 133 -1.74 -11.26 1.30
N ASN A 134 -2.92 -10.98 0.76
CA ASN A 134 -3.24 -9.72 0.09
C ASN A 134 -3.80 -8.70 1.10
N TRP A 135 -3.86 -7.43 0.70
CA TRP A 135 -4.41 -6.36 1.53
C TRP A 135 -5.74 -5.86 0.97
N ALA A 136 -6.78 -5.89 1.78
CA ALA A 136 -8.08 -5.34 1.44
C ALA A 136 -8.44 -4.19 2.38
N LYS A 137 -9.07 -3.17 1.81
CA LYS A 137 -9.83 -2.16 2.56
C LYS A 137 -11.31 -2.42 2.36
N VAL A 138 -12.09 -2.35 3.44
CA VAL A 138 -13.52 -2.64 3.44
C VAL A 138 -14.26 -1.51 4.13
N LYS A 139 -15.25 -0.92 3.45
CA LYS A 139 -16.15 0.09 4.00
C LYS A 139 -17.51 -0.52 4.31
N VAL A 140 -18.05 -0.22 5.48
CA VAL A 140 -19.43 -0.51 5.85
C VAL A 140 -20.35 0.52 5.20
N LEU A 141 -21.07 0.11 4.16
CA LEU A 141 -22.04 0.98 3.49
C LEU A 141 -23.35 1.06 4.28
N ASN A 142 -23.80 -0.08 4.81
CA ASN A 142 -25.00 -0.15 5.64
C ASN A 142 -24.87 -1.26 6.68
N TYR A 143 -24.93 -0.88 7.95
CA TYR A 143 -24.95 -1.78 9.09
C TYR A 143 -26.35 -2.34 9.33
N GLY A 144 -26.43 -3.59 9.78
CA GLY A 144 -27.67 -4.23 10.17
C GLY A 144 -27.50 -5.72 10.42
N TYR A 145 -28.63 -6.45 10.41
CA TYR A 145 -28.61 -7.92 10.49
C TYR A 145 -27.81 -8.52 9.33
N SER A 146 -28.01 -8.01 8.11
CA SER A 146 -27.05 -8.21 7.03
C SER A 146 -26.25 -6.92 6.90
N ILE A 147 -24.95 -7.04 6.67
CA ILE A 147 -24.06 -5.89 6.52
C ILE A 147 -23.75 -5.69 5.04
N THR A 148 -23.89 -4.46 4.56
CA THR A 148 -23.53 -4.10 3.18
C THR A 148 -22.12 -3.54 3.19
N LEU A 149 -21.25 -4.13 2.37
CA LEU A 149 -19.84 -3.80 2.31
C LEU A 149 -19.48 -3.28 0.92
N GLN A 150 -18.46 -2.43 0.87
CA GLN A 150 -17.68 -2.12 -0.32
C GLN A 150 -16.23 -2.54 -0.02
N TRP A 151 -15.54 -3.17 -0.97
CA TRP A 151 -14.15 -3.57 -0.78
C TRP A 151 -13.29 -3.29 -2.01
N VAL A 152 -11.99 -3.17 -1.75
CA VAL A 152 -10.93 -3.21 -2.76
C VAL A 152 -9.79 -4.03 -2.18
N THR A 153 -9.33 -5.03 -2.93
CA THR A 153 -8.25 -5.95 -2.57
C THR A 153 -7.08 -5.77 -3.53
N PHE A 154 -5.89 -5.62 -2.97
CA PHE A 154 -4.65 -5.36 -3.67
C PHE A 154 -3.71 -6.56 -3.54
N ASN A 155 -3.09 -6.94 -4.66
CA ASN A 155 -2.09 -8.01 -4.64
C ASN A 155 -0.89 -7.63 -3.76
N LYS A 156 -0.24 -8.60 -3.13
CA LYS A 156 0.95 -8.37 -2.29
C LYS A 156 2.28 -8.22 -3.03
N ASP A 157 2.39 -8.78 -4.23
CA ASP A 157 3.64 -8.95 -4.99
C ASP A 157 3.83 -7.86 -6.07
N TYR A 158 3.26 -6.69 -5.84
CA TYR A 158 3.28 -5.59 -6.81
C TYR A 158 4.60 -4.83 -6.76
N CYS A 159 5.21 -4.68 -7.95
CA CYS A 159 6.44 -3.94 -8.27
C CYS A 159 7.28 -3.46 -7.08
N SER A 160 7.75 -4.40 -6.26
CA SER A 160 9.03 -4.23 -5.59
C SER A 160 10.05 -4.24 -6.73
N PHE A 161 10.49 -3.06 -7.17
CA PHE A 161 11.76 -3.04 -7.88
C PHE A 161 12.75 -3.72 -6.94
N PRO A 162 13.51 -4.75 -7.38
CA PRO A 162 14.70 -5.11 -6.64
C PRO A 162 15.47 -3.81 -6.53
N GLU A 163 15.69 -3.33 -5.30
CA GLU A 163 16.59 -2.23 -5.04
C GLU A 163 17.89 -2.64 -5.74
N PHE A 164 18.16 -2.08 -6.92
CA PHE A 164 19.33 -2.47 -7.67
C PHE A 164 20.48 -2.18 -6.71
N PRO A 165 21.26 -3.18 -6.27
CA PRO A 165 22.47 -2.88 -5.53
C PRO A 165 23.29 -2.06 -6.52
N LEU A 166 23.45 -0.76 -6.22
CA LEU A 166 24.09 0.22 -7.10
C LEU A 166 25.23 -0.48 -7.87
N PRO A 167 25.07 -0.80 -9.18
CA PRO A 167 26.18 -1.31 -9.92
C PRO A 167 27.06 -0.08 -10.11
N ILE A 168 28.09 0.01 -9.25
CA ILE A 168 29.42 0.53 -9.57
C ILE A 168 29.35 1.60 -10.64
N LEU A 169 29.32 2.89 -10.25
CA LEU A 169 29.58 4.04 -11.15
C LEU A 169 30.60 3.64 -12.24
N PRO A 170 30.20 3.31 -13.48
CA PRO A 170 31.15 2.84 -14.47
C PRO A 170 31.57 4.04 -15.31
N ALA A 171 32.87 4.36 -15.22
CA ALA A 171 33.68 4.99 -16.26
C ALA A 171 33.38 6.43 -16.74
N THR A 172 32.19 7.01 -16.53
CA THR A 172 31.91 8.37 -17.03
C THR A 172 32.62 9.47 -16.23
N MET A 173 32.92 9.25 -14.96
CA MET A 173 33.76 10.18 -14.18
C MET A 173 35.24 10.16 -14.55
N ILE A 174 35.73 9.12 -15.23
CA ILE A 174 37.16 9.03 -15.65
C ILE A 174 37.39 9.79 -16.96
N ILE A 175 36.43 9.78 -17.89
CA ILE A 175 36.54 10.50 -19.17
C ILE A 175 36.55 12.02 -18.95
N GLY A 176 35.74 12.52 -18.02
CA GLY A 176 35.74 13.95 -17.66
C GLY A 176 37.06 14.42 -17.04
N PHE A 177 37.70 13.59 -16.22
CA PHE A 177 38.96 13.94 -15.56
C PHE A 177 40.17 13.90 -16.51
N ILE A 178 40.24 12.93 -17.43
CA ILE A 178 41.31 12.85 -18.44
C ILE A 178 41.19 13.98 -19.47
N GLY A 179 39.97 14.33 -19.90
CA GLY A 179 39.74 15.45 -20.82
C GLY A 179 40.16 16.81 -20.23
N ALA A 180 39.89 17.04 -18.95
CA ALA A 180 40.31 18.26 -18.26
C ALA A 180 41.83 18.35 -18.08
N VAL A 181 42.50 17.23 -17.74
CA VAL A 181 43.96 17.19 -17.57
C VAL A 181 44.70 17.41 -18.90
N LEU A 182 44.21 16.82 -20.01
CA LEU A 182 44.80 17.02 -21.34
C LEU A 182 44.59 18.44 -21.88
N PHE A 183 43.45 19.07 -21.57
CA PHE A 183 43.18 20.46 -21.97
C PHE A 183 44.06 21.46 -21.21
N ILE A 184 44.33 21.21 -19.92
CA ILE A 184 45.23 22.04 -19.10
C ILE A 184 46.69 21.95 -19.57
N GLN A 185 47.18 20.78 -19.97
CA GLN A 185 48.56 20.63 -20.47
C GLN A 185 48.78 21.35 -21.80
N ARG A 186 47.81 21.31 -22.73
CA ARG A 186 47.92 21.98 -24.04
C ARG A 186 47.99 23.51 -23.95
N THR A 187 47.45 24.11 -22.89
CA THR A 187 47.48 25.57 -22.67
C THR A 187 48.75 26.10 -22.01
N ARG A 188 49.71 25.23 -21.64
CA ARG A 188 51.00 25.62 -21.05
C ARG A 188 52.15 25.72 -22.06
N GLU A 189 51.96 25.26 -23.29
CA GLU A 189 53.01 25.25 -24.34
C GLU A 189 52.90 26.39 -25.36
N HIS A 190 52.03 27.39 -25.12
CA HIS A 190 51.89 28.58 -25.95
C HIS A 190 51.87 29.87 -25.12
#